data_AF-A0A0H3DFZ9-F1
#
_entry.id   AF-A0A0H3DFZ9-F1
#
_cell.length_a   1.000
_cell.length_b   1.000
_cell.length_c   1.000
_cell.angle_alpha   90.00
_cell.angle_beta   90.00
_cell.angle_gamma   90.00
#
_symmetry.space_group_name_H-M   'P 1'
#
loop_
_entity.id
_entity.type
_entity.pdbx_description
1 polymer ?
#
loop_
_entity_poly.entity_id
_entity_poly.type
_entity_poly.pdbx_seq_one_letter_code
_entity_poly.pdbx_strand_id
1 'polypeptide(L)'
;MSASRRPGRPLPDLSEWLNHAFSTYSANRPAAEDAITRLYALLGEPPPRFVWALSPNAAVPPSVSVEPVEARLATRVAALRRRWGDISLEARQAVKESVAGLIRSAIPRSLGLHWYGQQDAYWVTPDSGDPELELWATLVRSCGWWWPRDGLCVVAERPLVLHTDDEHRLHDASGPAVVYPDGWSVHAWHGTRVPSWVIEDPTADRINREFNVEVRRCAVEHLGWTAYIEQAGLRILSRAPDPGNPGCELQLYDLPSQKWHAPSRLLLAVNGSVERDGTRRRYGLRVPAEYDHPLDAAGWSYGLTGAQYARLQRRT
;
A
#
# COMPACT_ATOMS: atom_id res chain seq x y z
N MET A 1 3.88 -11.49 -26.85
CA MET A 1 2.70 -12.00 -27.57
C MET A 1 1.47 -11.41 -26.92
N SER A 2 0.80 -10.51 -27.63
CA SER A 2 -0.37 -9.76 -27.16
C SER A 2 -1.57 -10.71 -27.03
N ALA A 3 -2.14 -10.83 -25.83
CA ALA A 3 -3.40 -11.54 -25.66
C ALA A 3 -4.50 -10.74 -26.38
N SER A 4 -5.12 -11.35 -27.39
CA SER A 4 -6.20 -10.73 -28.17
C SER A 4 -7.34 -10.32 -27.24
N ARG A 5 -7.56 -9.00 -27.08
CA ARG A 5 -8.80 -8.46 -26.51
C ARG A 5 -9.96 -8.92 -27.39
N ARG A 6 -10.91 -9.68 -26.81
CA ARG A 6 -12.19 -9.95 -27.47
C ARG A 6 -12.99 -8.64 -27.60
N PRO A 7 -13.68 -8.39 -28.73
CA PRO A 7 -14.42 -7.15 -28.93
C PRO A 7 -15.76 -7.16 -28.19
N GLY A 8 -16.17 -6.00 -27.66
CA GLY A 8 -17.59 -5.62 -27.54
C GLY A 8 -18.23 -5.58 -26.14
N ARG A 9 -17.52 -5.80 -25.03
CA ARG A 9 -18.12 -5.64 -23.70
C ARG A 9 -17.62 -4.34 -23.05
N PRO A 10 -18.51 -3.44 -22.59
CA PRO A 10 -18.07 -2.27 -21.83
C PRO A 10 -17.28 -2.76 -20.61
N LEU A 11 -16.10 -2.18 -20.40
CA LEU A 11 -15.35 -2.42 -19.17
C LEU A 11 -16.24 -1.98 -18.01
N PRO A 12 -16.33 -2.75 -16.92
CA PRO A 12 -17.08 -2.33 -15.76
C PRO A 12 -16.49 -1.02 -15.21
N ASP A 13 -17.33 -0.16 -14.65
CA ASP A 13 -16.88 1.10 -14.05
C ASP A 13 -15.88 0.80 -12.93
N LEU A 14 -14.67 1.33 -13.06
CA LEU A 14 -13.61 1.17 -12.06
C LEU A 14 -14.11 1.64 -10.67
N SER A 15 -14.93 2.69 -10.64
CA SER A 15 -15.49 3.27 -9.42
C SER A 15 -16.39 2.28 -8.69
N GLU A 16 -17.26 1.57 -9.43
CA GLU A 16 -18.15 0.54 -8.87
C GLU A 16 -17.34 -0.62 -8.27
N TRP A 17 -16.27 -1.03 -8.93
CA TRP A 17 -15.44 -2.13 -8.43
C TRP A 17 -14.56 -1.75 -7.25
N LEU A 18 -14.05 -0.52 -7.22
CA LEU A 18 -13.37 0.01 -6.03
C LEU A 18 -14.33 0.08 -4.84
N ASN A 19 -15.62 0.41 -5.05
CA ASN A 19 -16.61 0.37 -3.96
C ASN A 19 -16.76 -1.02 -3.35
N HIS A 20 -16.75 -2.08 -4.16
CA HIS A 20 -16.77 -3.46 -3.63
C HIS A 20 -15.44 -3.86 -3.00
N ALA A 21 -14.31 -3.46 -3.58
CA ALA A 21 -12.98 -3.75 -3.04
C ALA A 21 -12.75 -3.08 -1.68
N PHE A 22 -13.31 -1.87 -1.49
CA PHE A 22 -13.07 -1.01 -0.34
C PHE A 22 -14.25 -0.92 0.63
N SER A 23 -15.37 -1.59 0.33
CA SER A 23 -16.56 -1.53 1.18
C SER A 23 -16.27 -1.97 2.62
N THR A 24 -16.82 -1.19 3.55
CA THR A 24 -16.73 -1.39 5.00
C THR A 24 -18.07 -1.85 5.61
N TYR A 25 -19.06 -2.18 4.77
CA TYR A 25 -20.31 -2.77 5.23
C TYR A 25 -20.04 -4.17 5.82
N SER A 26 -20.84 -4.59 6.79
CA SER A 26 -20.72 -5.93 7.38
C SER A 26 -20.85 -7.03 6.33
N ALA A 27 -20.15 -8.15 6.54
CA ALA A 27 -20.24 -9.27 5.61
C ALA A 27 -21.66 -9.84 5.52
N ASN A 28 -22.12 -10.12 4.30
CA ASN A 28 -23.29 -10.94 4.05
C ASN A 28 -22.90 -12.42 4.20
N ARG A 29 -22.94 -12.91 5.44
CA ARG A 29 -22.50 -14.27 5.77
C ARG A 29 -23.25 -15.35 4.98
N PRO A 30 -24.60 -15.34 4.88
CA PRO A 30 -25.31 -16.36 4.10
C PRO A 30 -24.88 -16.42 2.63
N ALA A 31 -24.68 -15.27 1.98
CA ALA A 31 -24.24 -15.25 0.58
C ALA A 31 -22.80 -15.74 0.41
N ALA A 32 -21.91 -15.43 1.35
CA ALA A 32 -20.53 -15.93 1.35
C ALA A 32 -20.49 -17.45 1.54
N GLU A 33 -21.24 -17.96 2.51
CA GLU A 33 -21.28 -19.40 2.82
C GLU A 33 -21.88 -20.22 1.67
N ASP A 34 -22.96 -19.74 1.03
CA ASP A 34 -23.52 -20.39 -0.17
C ASP A 34 -22.50 -20.44 -1.31
N ALA A 35 -21.86 -19.31 -1.63
CA ALA A 35 -20.90 -19.24 -2.72
C ALA A 35 -19.67 -20.14 -2.48
N ILE A 36 -19.12 -20.13 -1.26
CA ILE A 36 -18.01 -21.02 -0.88
C ILE A 36 -18.43 -22.49 -0.95
N THR A 37 -19.63 -22.83 -0.45
CA THR A 37 -20.16 -24.20 -0.52
C THR A 37 -20.23 -24.70 -1.95
N ARG A 38 -20.68 -23.85 -2.88
CA ARG A 38 -20.74 -24.17 -4.31
C ARG A 38 -19.35 -24.31 -4.93
N LEU A 39 -18.36 -23.52 -4.50
CA LEU A 39 -16.97 -23.68 -4.92
C LEU A 39 -16.37 -25.02 -4.42
N TYR A 40 -16.67 -25.43 -3.20
CA TYR A 40 -16.28 -26.76 -2.68
C TYR A 40 -16.93 -27.89 -3.49
N ALA A 41 -18.22 -27.75 -3.83
CA ALA A 41 -18.92 -28.74 -4.66
C ALA A 41 -18.28 -28.88 -6.06
N LEU A 42 -17.77 -27.79 -6.67
CA LEU A 42 -17.02 -27.85 -7.93
C LEU A 42 -15.71 -28.64 -7.82
N LEU A 43 -15.18 -28.82 -6.61
CA LEU A 43 -14.01 -29.65 -6.31
C LEU A 43 -14.38 -31.09 -5.90
N GLY A 44 -15.68 -31.43 -5.86
CA GLY A 44 -16.16 -32.71 -5.36
C GLY A 44 -16.13 -32.83 -3.83
N GLU A 45 -15.99 -31.72 -3.11
CA GLU A 45 -15.91 -31.68 -1.66
C GLU A 45 -17.28 -31.43 -1.01
N PRO A 46 -17.53 -31.97 0.19
CA PRO A 46 -18.72 -31.63 0.96
C PRO A 46 -18.68 -30.14 1.40
N PRO A 47 -19.84 -29.56 1.79
CA PRO A 47 -19.88 -28.22 2.36
C PRO A 47 -18.91 -28.11 3.56
N PRO A 48 -18.04 -27.09 3.61
CA PRO A 48 -17.14 -26.93 4.73
C PRO A 48 -17.87 -26.41 5.96
N ARG A 49 -17.32 -26.67 7.14
CA ARG A 49 -17.68 -25.91 8.35
C ARG A 49 -17.14 -24.48 8.21
N PHE A 50 -17.95 -23.48 8.57
CA PHE A 50 -17.50 -22.09 8.54
C PHE A 50 -16.98 -21.62 9.90
N VAL A 51 -15.88 -20.87 9.89
CA VAL A 51 -15.38 -20.12 11.04
C VAL A 51 -15.27 -18.66 10.64
N TRP A 52 -16.01 -17.79 11.35
CA TRP A 52 -15.96 -16.36 11.14
C TRP A 52 -14.96 -15.70 12.09
N ALA A 53 -13.96 -15.03 11.52
CA ALA A 53 -12.99 -14.23 12.23
C ALA A 53 -13.36 -12.74 12.14
N LEU A 54 -13.10 -11.99 13.20
CA LEU A 54 -13.33 -10.53 13.19
C LEU A 54 -12.28 -9.77 12.38
N SER A 55 -11.12 -10.37 12.12
CA SER A 55 -10.07 -9.83 11.26
C SER A 55 -9.28 -10.95 10.59
N PRO A 56 -8.56 -10.68 9.49
CA PRO A 56 -7.63 -11.65 8.91
C PRO A 56 -6.45 -11.99 9.85
N ASN A 57 -6.16 -11.17 10.86
CA ASN A 57 -5.12 -11.47 11.86
C ASN A 57 -5.58 -12.48 12.93
N ALA A 58 -6.88 -12.56 13.20
CA ALA A 58 -7.47 -13.56 14.10
C ALA A 58 -7.56 -14.98 13.48
N ALA A 59 -7.14 -15.12 12.23
CA ALA A 59 -7.10 -16.38 11.49
C ALA A 59 -6.25 -17.47 12.17
N VAL A 60 -6.73 -18.71 12.08
CA VAL A 60 -6.02 -19.90 12.57
C VAL A 60 -5.05 -20.42 11.49
N PRO A 61 -3.82 -20.86 11.87
CA PRO A 61 -2.86 -21.44 10.93
C PRO A 61 -3.38 -22.71 10.24
N PRO A 62 -2.80 -23.08 9.09
CA PRO A 62 -3.27 -24.21 8.27
C PRO A 62 -3.10 -25.58 8.96
N SER A 63 -3.99 -26.51 8.64
CA SER A 63 -3.81 -27.95 8.87
C SER A 63 -3.02 -28.58 7.71
N VAL A 64 -2.36 -29.72 7.96
CA VAL A 64 -1.57 -30.43 6.95
C VAL A 64 -2.44 -31.48 6.25
N SER A 65 -2.46 -31.46 4.92
CA SER A 65 -3.05 -32.52 4.09
C SER A 65 -2.27 -32.77 2.80
N VAL A 66 -2.50 -33.93 2.17
CA VAL A 66 -1.72 -34.41 1.02
C VAL A 66 -2.14 -33.72 -0.29
N GLU A 67 -3.43 -33.44 -0.46
CA GLU A 67 -3.96 -32.65 -1.58
C GLU A 67 -4.97 -31.60 -1.05
N PRO A 68 -4.46 -30.48 -0.51
CA PRO A 68 -5.31 -29.52 0.17
C PRO A 68 -6.33 -28.85 -0.77
N VAL A 69 -7.55 -28.62 -0.28
CA VAL A 69 -8.59 -27.86 -1.01
C VAL A 69 -8.04 -26.55 -1.56
N GLU A 70 -7.22 -25.82 -0.78
CA GLU A 70 -6.64 -24.56 -1.20
C GLU A 70 -5.77 -24.65 -2.45
N ALA A 71 -5.03 -25.75 -2.64
CA ALA A 71 -4.17 -25.93 -3.80
C ALA A 71 -5.01 -26.17 -5.06
N ARG A 72 -6.04 -27.03 -4.97
CA ARG A 72 -6.95 -27.31 -6.09
C ARG A 72 -7.77 -26.08 -6.46
N LEU A 73 -8.25 -25.31 -5.48
CA LEU A 73 -8.94 -24.05 -5.74
C LEU A 73 -8.01 -23.03 -6.41
N ALA A 74 -6.76 -22.93 -5.97
CA ALA A 74 -5.76 -22.06 -6.60
C ALA A 74 -5.52 -22.41 -8.08
N THR A 75 -5.50 -23.70 -8.42
CA THR A 75 -5.43 -24.15 -9.82
C THR A 75 -6.61 -23.65 -10.65
N ARG A 76 -7.84 -23.71 -10.12
CA ARG A 76 -9.03 -23.19 -10.80
C ARG A 76 -8.99 -21.67 -10.96
N VAL A 77 -8.62 -20.94 -9.90
CA VAL A 77 -8.43 -19.49 -9.96
C VAL A 77 -7.40 -19.11 -11.02
N ALA A 78 -6.27 -19.83 -11.09
CA ALA A 78 -5.27 -19.60 -12.12
C ALA A 78 -5.83 -19.82 -13.55
N ALA A 79 -6.71 -20.82 -13.74
CA ALA A 79 -7.39 -21.05 -15.02
C ALA A 79 -8.37 -19.92 -15.37
N LEU A 80 -9.19 -19.48 -14.41
CA LEU A 80 -10.10 -18.34 -14.58
C LEU A 80 -9.32 -17.07 -14.93
N ARG A 81 -8.24 -16.77 -14.20
CA ARG A 81 -7.40 -15.60 -14.46
C ARG A 81 -6.72 -15.63 -15.82
N ARG A 82 -6.29 -16.80 -16.30
CA ARG A 82 -5.76 -16.94 -17.67
C ARG A 82 -6.82 -16.66 -18.74
N ARG A 83 -8.08 -16.99 -18.46
CA ARG A 83 -9.20 -16.81 -19.38
C ARG A 83 -9.74 -15.38 -19.40
N TRP A 84 -9.85 -14.76 -18.23
CA TRP A 84 -10.53 -13.46 -18.05
C TRP A 84 -9.58 -12.27 -17.93
N GLY A 85 -8.36 -12.49 -17.42
CA GLY A 85 -7.41 -11.40 -17.16
C GLY A 85 -7.81 -10.53 -15.97
N ASP A 86 -7.00 -9.51 -15.72
CA ASP A 86 -7.34 -8.44 -14.77
C ASP A 86 -8.25 -7.42 -15.49
N ILE A 87 -9.18 -6.77 -14.76
CA ILE A 87 -10.10 -5.75 -15.32
C ILE A 87 -9.30 -4.60 -15.93
N SER A 88 -8.32 -4.09 -15.18
CA SER A 88 -7.36 -3.11 -15.66
C SER A 88 -6.08 -3.14 -14.80
N LEU A 89 -5.00 -2.50 -15.30
CA LEU A 89 -3.77 -2.36 -14.52
C LEU A 89 -3.98 -1.44 -13.30
N GLU A 90 -4.81 -0.42 -13.47
CA GLU A 90 -5.18 0.54 -12.43
C GLU A 90 -5.95 -0.15 -11.29
N ALA A 91 -6.96 -0.96 -11.61
CA ALA A 91 -7.69 -1.75 -10.62
C ALA A 91 -6.76 -2.70 -9.85
N ARG A 92 -5.84 -3.36 -10.57
CA ARG A 92 -4.85 -4.24 -9.95
C ARG A 92 -3.94 -3.46 -8.99
N GLN A 93 -3.42 -2.32 -9.41
CA GLN A 93 -2.56 -1.47 -8.60
C GLN A 93 -3.29 -1.04 -7.32
N ALA A 94 -4.48 -0.46 -7.46
CA ALA A 94 -5.27 0.05 -6.34
C ALA A 94 -5.66 -1.05 -5.34
N VAL A 95 -6.24 -2.15 -5.81
CA VAL A 95 -6.80 -3.17 -4.93
C VAL A 95 -5.74 -4.15 -4.44
N LYS A 96 -5.00 -4.78 -5.36
CA LYS A 96 -4.12 -5.89 -5.04
C LYS A 96 -2.84 -5.41 -4.37
N GLU A 97 -2.24 -4.36 -4.92
CA GLU A 97 -0.90 -3.93 -4.54
C GLU A 97 -0.96 -2.91 -3.41
N SER A 98 -1.78 -1.86 -3.56
CA SER A 98 -1.86 -0.76 -2.59
C SER A 98 -2.65 -1.09 -1.33
N VAL A 99 -3.67 -1.96 -1.39
CA VAL A 99 -4.49 -2.31 -0.22
C VAL A 99 -4.18 -3.73 0.27
N ALA A 100 -4.43 -4.74 -0.55
CA ALA A 100 -4.32 -6.14 -0.13
C ALA A 100 -2.89 -6.55 0.22
N GLY A 101 -1.90 -6.05 -0.52
CA GLY A 101 -0.48 -6.28 -0.23
C GLY A 101 -0.07 -5.75 1.15
N LEU A 102 -0.51 -4.53 1.49
CA LEU A 102 -0.20 -3.89 2.77
C LEU A 102 -0.88 -4.61 3.94
N ILE A 103 -2.16 -4.94 3.84
CA ILE A 103 -2.88 -5.70 4.89
C ILE A 103 -2.23 -7.06 5.11
N ARG A 104 -1.88 -7.80 4.04
CA ARG A 104 -1.16 -9.08 4.17
C ARG A 104 0.18 -8.92 4.86
N SER A 105 0.94 -7.88 4.51
CA SER A 105 2.23 -7.60 5.15
C SER A 105 2.09 -7.33 6.66
N ALA A 106 0.91 -6.85 7.10
CA ALA A 106 0.60 -6.55 8.49
C ALA A 106 0.42 -7.76 9.40
N ILE A 107 0.23 -8.94 8.81
CA ILE A 107 -0.09 -10.14 9.56
C ILE A 107 1.22 -10.86 9.92
N PRO A 108 1.54 -11.01 11.22
CA PRO A 108 2.85 -11.47 11.68
C PRO A 108 3.07 -12.99 11.52
N ARG A 109 2.04 -13.73 11.07
CA ARG A 109 2.08 -15.19 10.92
C ARG A 109 1.92 -15.58 9.46
N SER A 110 2.67 -16.59 9.03
CA SER A 110 2.41 -17.25 7.75
C SER A 110 1.18 -18.13 7.90
N LEU A 111 0.07 -17.74 7.28
CA LEU A 111 -1.19 -18.49 7.32
C LEU A 111 -1.39 -19.40 6.10
N GLY A 112 -0.36 -19.59 5.27
CA GLY A 112 -0.46 -20.32 3.99
C GLY A 112 -0.89 -19.44 2.81
N LEU A 113 -0.80 -19.98 1.58
CA LEU A 113 -0.59 -19.20 0.34
C LEU A 113 -1.86 -18.72 -0.40
N HIS A 114 -3.07 -19.06 0.05
CA HIS A 114 -4.28 -18.80 -0.76
C HIS A 114 -5.35 -18.05 0.03
N TRP A 115 -5.39 -16.74 -0.20
CA TRP A 115 -6.30 -15.82 0.44
C TRP A 115 -7.09 -15.09 -0.63
N TYR A 116 -8.40 -15.17 -0.50
CA TYR A 116 -9.37 -14.67 -1.45
C TYR A 116 -10.32 -13.69 -0.76
N GLY A 117 -11.16 -12.98 -1.50
CA GLY A 117 -12.12 -12.05 -0.89
C GLY A 117 -12.42 -10.80 -1.70
N GLN A 118 -12.86 -9.74 -1.01
CA GLN A 118 -13.14 -8.43 -1.63
C GLN A 118 -11.99 -7.88 -2.47
N GLN A 119 -10.75 -8.18 -2.09
CA GLN A 119 -9.54 -7.79 -2.80
C GLN A 119 -9.29 -8.55 -4.12
N ASP A 120 -10.14 -9.51 -4.49
CA ASP A 120 -10.15 -10.11 -5.83
C ASP A 120 -10.94 -9.28 -6.84
N ALA A 121 -11.51 -8.15 -6.40
CA ALA A 121 -12.21 -7.17 -7.23
C ALA A 121 -11.50 -6.76 -8.52
N TYR A 122 -10.17 -6.74 -8.53
CA TYR A 122 -9.41 -6.28 -9.70
C TYR A 122 -9.41 -7.25 -10.89
N TRP A 123 -9.85 -8.50 -10.72
CA TRP A 123 -9.88 -9.50 -11.80
C TRP A 123 -11.22 -10.21 -11.95
N VAL A 124 -12.06 -10.19 -10.92
CA VAL A 124 -13.40 -10.78 -10.99
C VAL A 124 -14.34 -9.83 -11.73
N THR A 125 -14.92 -10.26 -12.84
CA THR A 125 -15.85 -9.45 -13.64
C THR A 125 -17.29 -9.91 -13.39
N PRO A 126 -18.24 -9.02 -13.08
CA PRO A 126 -19.61 -9.40 -12.81
C PRO A 126 -20.36 -9.66 -14.12
N ASP A 127 -21.46 -10.39 -14.05
CA ASP A 127 -22.31 -10.74 -15.20
C ASP A 127 -21.52 -11.40 -16.34
N SER A 128 -20.38 -12.00 -16.02
CA SER A 128 -19.50 -12.72 -16.93
C SER A 128 -20.23 -13.77 -17.76
N GLY A 129 -21.35 -14.28 -17.23
CA GLY A 129 -22.09 -15.43 -17.77
C GLY A 129 -21.38 -16.76 -17.49
N ASP A 130 -20.24 -16.73 -16.79
CA ASP A 130 -19.52 -17.91 -16.33
C ASP A 130 -19.98 -18.26 -14.90
N PRO A 131 -20.65 -19.40 -14.70
CA PRO A 131 -21.22 -19.75 -13.39
C PRO A 131 -20.20 -19.79 -12.26
N GLU A 132 -18.93 -20.15 -12.54
CA GLU A 132 -17.89 -20.17 -11.51
C GLU A 132 -17.44 -18.73 -11.19
N LEU A 133 -17.25 -17.88 -12.19
CA LEU A 133 -16.86 -16.49 -11.97
C LEU A 133 -17.94 -15.67 -11.25
N GLU A 134 -19.23 -15.99 -11.43
CA GLU A 134 -20.31 -15.38 -10.64
C GLU A 134 -20.27 -15.74 -9.15
N LEU A 135 -19.74 -16.90 -8.78
CA LEU A 135 -19.49 -17.25 -7.36
C LEU A 135 -18.41 -16.34 -6.78
N TRP A 136 -17.33 -16.11 -7.53
CA TRP A 136 -16.28 -15.16 -7.15
C TRP A 136 -16.82 -13.73 -7.04
N ALA A 137 -17.67 -13.30 -7.97
CA ALA A 137 -18.30 -11.98 -7.92
C ALA A 137 -19.18 -11.82 -6.68
N THR A 138 -19.89 -12.88 -6.29
CA THR A 138 -20.66 -12.93 -5.04
C THR A 138 -19.74 -12.77 -3.83
N LEU A 139 -18.60 -13.45 -3.80
CA LEU A 139 -17.66 -13.39 -2.68
C LEU A 139 -17.00 -12.04 -2.51
N VAL A 140 -16.66 -11.36 -3.61
CA VAL A 140 -16.13 -9.99 -3.54
C VAL A 140 -17.14 -9.04 -2.87
N ARG A 141 -18.43 -9.22 -3.15
CA ARG A 141 -19.51 -8.40 -2.59
C ARG A 141 -19.91 -8.78 -1.17
N SER A 142 -19.71 -10.04 -0.76
CA SER A 142 -20.32 -10.57 0.46
C SER A 142 -19.40 -10.66 1.66
N CYS A 143 -18.08 -10.73 1.49
CA CYS A 143 -17.17 -10.95 2.63
C CYS A 143 -15.85 -10.19 2.50
N GLY A 144 -15.05 -10.22 3.57
CA GLY A 144 -13.68 -9.73 3.58
C GLY A 144 -12.75 -10.79 3.00
N TRP A 145 -11.74 -11.17 3.77
CA TRP A 145 -10.81 -12.24 3.40
C TRP A 145 -11.43 -13.61 3.65
N TRP A 146 -11.10 -14.61 2.86
CA TRP A 146 -11.41 -16.00 3.16
C TRP A 146 -10.31 -16.93 2.66
N TRP A 147 -10.18 -18.08 3.28
CA TRP A 147 -9.22 -19.10 2.88
C TRP A 147 -9.80 -20.50 3.11
N PRO A 148 -9.84 -21.33 2.05
CA PRO A 148 -10.36 -22.69 2.15
C PRO A 148 -9.38 -23.63 2.84
N ARG A 149 -9.91 -24.64 3.51
CA ARG A 149 -9.21 -25.82 4.06
C ARG A 149 -10.06 -27.07 3.87
N ASP A 150 -9.49 -28.23 4.17
CA ASP A 150 -10.21 -29.49 4.14
C ASP A 150 -11.31 -29.50 5.22
N GLY A 151 -12.58 -29.64 4.78
CA GLY A 151 -13.75 -29.65 5.66
C GLY A 151 -14.03 -28.37 6.45
N LEU A 152 -13.26 -27.30 6.21
CA LEU A 152 -13.32 -26.04 6.96
C LEU A 152 -13.05 -24.86 6.02
N CYS A 153 -13.79 -23.77 6.17
CA CYS A 153 -13.44 -22.51 5.55
C CYS A 153 -13.45 -21.42 6.62
N VAL A 154 -12.38 -20.62 6.65
CA VAL A 154 -12.35 -19.46 7.53
C VAL A 154 -12.63 -18.22 6.69
N VAL A 155 -13.49 -17.36 7.21
CA VAL A 155 -13.93 -16.12 6.57
C VAL A 155 -13.74 -14.99 7.57
N ALA A 156 -13.07 -13.93 7.17
CA ALA A 156 -12.92 -12.71 7.94
C ALA A 156 -14.07 -11.75 7.62
N GLU A 157 -14.53 -11.04 8.64
CA GLU A 157 -15.34 -9.83 8.46
C GLU A 157 -14.62 -8.79 7.60
N ARG A 158 -15.40 -7.83 7.11
CA ARG A 158 -14.90 -6.67 6.38
C ARG A 158 -14.32 -5.65 7.39
N PRO A 159 -13.36 -4.81 6.97
CA PRO A 159 -12.89 -3.73 7.84
C PRO A 159 -14.05 -2.77 8.15
N LEU A 160 -14.08 -2.21 9.36
CA LEU A 160 -15.00 -1.13 9.75
C LEU A 160 -14.58 0.21 9.13
N VAL A 161 -13.27 0.39 8.92
CA VAL A 161 -12.67 1.61 8.41
C VAL A 161 -11.64 1.24 7.33
N LEU A 162 -11.67 1.96 6.22
CA LEU A 162 -10.66 1.89 5.17
C LEU A 162 -10.50 3.27 4.54
N HIS A 163 -9.33 3.86 4.69
CA HIS A 163 -8.97 5.17 4.15
C HIS A 163 -7.88 5.05 3.08
N THR A 164 -8.06 5.79 2.00
CA THR A 164 -7.09 5.91 0.91
C THR A 164 -6.85 7.35 0.53
N ASP A 165 -5.69 7.64 -0.06
CA ASP A 165 -5.46 8.90 -0.77
C ASP A 165 -6.11 8.93 -2.16
N ASP A 166 -5.93 10.05 -2.86
CA ASP A 166 -6.44 10.31 -4.21
C ASP A 166 -5.95 9.30 -5.27
N GLU A 167 -4.86 8.59 -4.99
CA GLU A 167 -4.31 7.52 -5.84
C GLU A 167 -4.74 6.11 -5.38
N HIS A 168 -5.74 6.03 -4.49
CA HIS A 168 -6.26 4.78 -3.92
C HIS A 168 -5.22 3.97 -3.15
N ARG A 169 -4.24 4.64 -2.54
CA ARG A 169 -3.26 4.00 -1.65
C ARG A 169 -3.70 4.12 -0.21
N LEU A 170 -3.52 3.08 0.60
CA LEU A 170 -3.86 3.15 2.03
C LEU A 170 -3.15 4.33 2.68
N HIS A 171 -3.94 5.19 3.31
CA HIS A 171 -3.45 6.41 3.95
C HIS A 171 -4.49 6.96 4.91
N ASP A 172 -4.06 7.34 6.10
CA ASP A 172 -4.76 8.25 6.99
C ASP A 172 -3.73 9.01 7.83
N ALA A 173 -3.83 10.33 7.87
CA ALA A 173 -2.94 11.19 8.65
C ALA A 173 -3.40 11.39 10.10
N SER A 174 -4.61 10.96 10.44
CA SER A 174 -5.22 11.15 11.77
C SER A 174 -5.33 9.85 12.56
N GLY A 175 -5.08 8.70 11.95
CA GLY A 175 -5.26 7.40 12.61
C GLY A 175 -4.86 6.21 11.74
N PRO A 176 -5.32 4.99 12.09
CA PRO A 176 -5.11 3.82 11.26
C PRO A 176 -5.88 3.91 9.93
N ALA A 177 -5.21 3.58 8.83
CA ALA A 177 -5.84 3.53 7.52
C ALA A 177 -6.84 2.37 7.37
N VAL A 178 -6.70 1.31 8.18
CA VAL A 178 -7.64 0.18 8.22
C VAL A 178 -7.92 -0.20 9.67
N VAL A 179 -9.19 -0.44 10.01
CA VAL A 179 -9.61 -0.97 11.32
C VAL A 179 -10.59 -2.11 11.13
N TYR A 180 -10.36 -3.23 11.82
CA TYR A 180 -11.27 -4.38 11.86
C TYR A 180 -12.11 -4.42 13.15
N PRO A 181 -13.24 -5.15 13.16
CA PRO A 181 -14.12 -5.27 14.33
C PRO A 181 -13.49 -5.70 15.66
N ASP A 182 -12.38 -6.43 15.65
CA ASP A 182 -11.64 -6.82 16.87
C ASP A 182 -10.60 -5.77 17.32
N GLY A 183 -10.58 -4.60 16.66
CA GLY A 183 -9.61 -3.55 16.93
C GLY A 183 -8.25 -3.76 16.25
N TRP A 184 -8.05 -4.86 15.51
CA TRP A 184 -6.83 -5.01 14.72
C TRP A 184 -6.79 -3.95 13.62
N SER A 185 -5.68 -3.25 13.50
CA SER A 185 -5.55 -2.08 12.64
C SER A 185 -4.23 -2.05 11.88
N VAL A 186 -4.23 -1.28 10.79
CA VAL A 186 -3.06 -1.04 9.95
C VAL A 186 -2.90 0.45 9.71
N HIS A 187 -1.78 1.02 10.14
CA HIS A 187 -1.38 2.39 9.81
C HIS A 187 -0.60 2.42 8.50
N ALA A 188 -0.91 3.41 7.67
CA ALA A 188 -0.27 3.58 6.37
C ALA A 188 -0.15 5.07 6.02
N TRP A 189 0.93 5.41 5.32
CA TRP A 189 1.22 6.75 4.82
C TRP A 189 1.48 6.69 3.32
N HIS A 190 0.56 7.20 2.50
CA HIS A 190 0.64 7.19 1.03
C HIS A 190 1.04 5.82 0.43
N GLY A 191 0.45 4.74 0.92
CA GLY A 191 0.74 3.37 0.48
C GLY A 191 1.99 2.73 1.09
N THR A 192 2.62 3.38 2.07
CA THR A 192 3.70 2.78 2.87
C THR A 192 3.15 2.36 4.22
N ARG A 193 3.27 1.07 4.58
CA ARG A 193 2.91 0.63 5.94
C ARG A 193 3.88 1.24 6.95
N VAL A 194 3.34 1.85 8.00
CA VAL A 194 4.12 2.48 9.06
C VAL A 194 3.68 1.99 10.44
N PRO A 195 4.56 2.04 11.46
CA PRO A 195 4.14 1.89 12.84
C PRO A 195 3.19 3.03 13.27
N SER A 196 2.36 2.79 14.28
CA SER A 196 1.37 3.79 14.76
C SER A 196 2.01 5.10 15.21
N TRP A 197 3.22 5.05 15.80
CA TRP A 197 3.93 6.25 16.25
C TRP A 197 4.19 7.25 15.13
N VAL A 198 4.27 6.79 13.87
CA VAL A 198 4.46 7.67 12.72
C VAL A 198 3.28 8.61 12.52
N ILE A 199 2.07 8.18 12.90
CA ILE A 199 0.82 8.95 12.73
C ILE A 199 0.43 9.65 14.04
N GLU A 200 0.49 8.91 15.15
CA GLU A 200 -0.08 9.33 16.43
C GLU A 200 0.84 10.27 17.23
N ASP A 201 2.16 10.07 17.14
CA ASP A 201 3.14 10.79 17.96
C ASP A 201 4.54 10.77 17.30
N PRO A 202 4.68 11.43 16.12
CA PRO A 202 5.96 11.54 15.45
C PRO A 202 6.87 12.54 16.18
N THR A 203 8.11 12.12 16.46
CA THR A 203 9.12 13.00 17.07
C THR A 203 10.47 12.81 16.38
N ALA A 204 11.30 13.85 16.39
CA ALA A 204 12.65 13.74 15.83
C ALA A 204 13.49 12.61 16.44
N ASP A 205 13.34 12.34 17.74
CA ASP A 205 14.05 11.24 18.42
C ASP A 205 13.63 9.86 17.86
N ARG A 206 12.33 9.60 17.71
CA ARG A 206 11.83 8.34 17.11
C ARG A 206 12.26 8.20 15.66
N ILE A 207 12.15 9.28 14.88
CA ILE A 207 12.61 9.35 13.48
C ILE A 207 14.09 8.98 13.37
N ASN A 208 14.93 9.53 14.24
CA ASN A 208 16.37 9.27 14.21
C ASN A 208 16.72 7.82 14.57
N ARG A 209 15.96 7.19 15.48
CA ARG A 209 16.13 5.79 15.91
C ARG A 209 15.56 4.76 14.92
N GLU A 210 14.63 5.16 14.06
CA GLU A 210 14.02 4.26 13.06
C GLU A 210 15.05 3.80 12.02
N PHE A 211 15.22 2.50 11.86
CA PHE A 211 16.21 1.94 10.93
C PHE A 211 15.69 1.91 9.49
N ASN A 212 14.38 1.73 9.31
CA ASN A 212 13.78 1.68 7.99
C ASN A 212 13.69 3.10 7.39
N VAL A 213 14.46 3.34 6.32
CA VAL A 213 14.55 4.65 5.65
C VAL A 213 13.20 5.14 5.14
N GLU A 214 12.34 4.24 4.64
CA GLU A 214 11.00 4.63 4.16
C GLU A 214 10.07 5.02 5.31
N VAL A 215 10.10 4.31 6.44
CA VAL A 215 9.33 4.69 7.63
C VAL A 215 9.81 6.04 8.17
N ARG A 216 11.13 6.26 8.20
CA ARG A 216 11.72 7.55 8.57
C ARG A 216 11.25 8.66 7.64
N ARG A 217 11.24 8.43 6.33
CA ARG A 217 10.75 9.38 5.32
C ARG A 217 9.30 9.76 5.58
N CYS A 218 8.41 8.77 5.77
CA CYS A 218 7.00 9.00 6.07
C CYS A 218 6.82 9.81 7.36
N ALA A 219 7.59 9.51 8.40
CA ALA A 219 7.50 10.23 9.67
C ALA A 219 7.99 11.68 9.60
N VAL A 220 9.04 11.97 8.82
CA VAL A 220 9.45 13.36 8.56
C VAL A 220 8.43 14.10 7.70
N GLU A 221 7.81 13.41 6.74
CA GLU A 221 6.74 14.00 5.91
C GLU A 221 5.52 14.36 6.76
N HIS A 222 5.07 13.47 7.66
CA HIS A 222 3.95 13.73 8.58
C HIS A 222 4.27 14.80 9.62
N LEU A 223 5.43 14.73 10.28
CA LEU A 223 5.87 15.74 11.27
C LEU A 223 6.09 17.11 10.61
N GLY A 224 6.53 17.09 9.34
CA GLY A 224 6.96 18.27 8.60
C GLY A 224 8.42 18.64 8.88
N TRP A 225 9.12 19.09 7.83
CA TRP A 225 10.54 19.44 7.90
C TRP A 225 10.86 20.53 8.91
N THR A 226 10.00 21.54 9.05
CA THR A 226 10.23 22.65 10.00
C THR A 226 10.30 22.13 11.44
N ALA A 227 9.29 21.36 11.87
CA ALA A 227 9.24 20.79 13.21
C ALA A 227 10.36 19.76 13.42
N TYR A 228 10.67 18.95 12.41
CA TYR A 228 11.78 18.00 12.49
C TYR A 228 13.13 18.69 12.71
N ILE A 229 13.46 19.72 11.92
CA ILE A 229 14.73 20.47 12.01
C ILE A 229 14.89 21.11 13.39
N GLU A 230 13.82 21.73 13.90
CA GLU A 230 13.80 22.36 15.21
C GLU A 230 13.99 21.32 16.32
N GLN A 231 13.19 20.25 16.34
CA GLN A 231 13.28 19.21 17.38
C GLN A 231 14.60 18.43 17.33
N ALA A 232 15.16 18.19 16.14
CA ALA A 232 16.45 17.53 15.98
C ALA A 232 17.64 18.46 16.26
N GLY A 233 17.41 19.77 16.45
CA GLY A 233 18.46 20.76 16.66
C GLY A 233 19.45 20.86 15.49
N LEU A 234 18.98 20.70 14.25
CA LEU A 234 19.88 20.69 13.09
C LEU A 234 20.43 22.08 12.83
N ARG A 235 21.76 22.17 12.80
CA ARG A 235 22.46 23.42 12.50
C ARG A 235 22.49 23.66 11.00
N ILE A 236 21.97 24.80 10.56
CA ILE A 236 22.11 25.22 9.17
C ILE A 236 23.57 25.61 8.88
N LEU A 237 24.11 25.11 7.77
CA LEU A 237 25.45 25.40 7.30
C LEU A 237 25.45 26.53 6.28
N SER A 238 24.58 26.43 5.28
CA SER A 238 24.54 27.35 4.15
C SER A 238 23.18 27.32 3.44
N ARG A 239 22.93 28.37 2.66
CA ARG A 239 21.71 28.59 1.88
C ARG A 239 22.09 29.08 0.49
N ALA A 240 21.33 28.70 -0.53
CA ALA A 240 21.50 29.22 -1.89
C ALA A 240 20.16 29.19 -2.65
N PRO A 241 19.91 30.14 -3.56
CA PRO A 241 18.77 30.03 -4.49
C PRO A 241 18.80 28.70 -5.25
N ASP A 242 17.64 28.10 -5.49
CA ASP A 242 17.52 26.90 -6.32
C ASP A 242 17.38 27.30 -7.81
N PRO A 243 18.42 27.11 -8.65
CA PRO A 243 18.35 27.45 -10.07
C PRO A 243 17.33 26.58 -10.83
N GLY A 244 17.11 25.34 -10.39
CA GLY A 244 16.10 24.44 -10.94
C GLY A 244 14.68 24.79 -10.51
N ASN A 245 14.52 25.57 -9.45
CA ASN A 245 13.23 25.97 -8.92
C ASN A 245 13.20 27.47 -8.52
N PRO A 246 13.07 28.38 -9.51
CA PRO A 246 13.11 29.83 -9.26
C PRO A 246 12.12 30.27 -8.17
N GLY A 247 12.61 31.09 -7.24
CA GLY A 247 11.84 31.56 -6.06
C GLY A 247 11.91 30.63 -4.84
N CYS A 248 12.56 29.47 -4.96
CA CYS A 248 12.85 28.57 -3.84
C CYS A 248 14.34 28.63 -3.44
N GLU A 249 14.63 28.17 -2.23
CA GLU A 249 15.98 28.13 -1.64
C GLU A 249 16.36 26.68 -1.31
N LEU A 250 17.60 26.32 -1.60
CA LEU A 250 18.27 25.13 -1.09
C LEU A 250 18.90 25.45 0.26
N GLN A 251 18.69 24.58 1.24
CA GLN A 251 19.21 24.74 2.60
C GLN A 251 20.01 23.51 2.98
N LEU A 252 21.26 23.70 3.38
CA LEU A 252 22.13 22.61 3.80
C LEU A 252 22.27 22.62 5.31
N TYR A 253 21.98 21.49 5.94
CA TYR A 253 22.04 21.28 7.37
C TYR A 253 23.09 20.24 7.73
N ASP A 254 23.74 20.47 8.86
CA ASP A 254 24.61 19.51 9.51
C ASP A 254 23.76 18.39 10.12
N LEU A 255 24.15 17.12 9.90
CA LEU A 255 23.52 15.99 10.58
C LEU A 255 24.47 15.47 11.67
N PRO A 256 23.97 15.19 12.88
CA PRO A 256 24.80 14.62 13.92
C PRO A 256 25.38 13.27 13.47
N SER A 257 26.68 13.07 13.74
CA SER A 257 27.36 11.83 13.41
C SER A 257 26.70 10.65 14.09
N GLN A 258 26.29 9.64 13.32
CA GLN A 258 25.74 8.40 13.87
C GLN A 258 26.82 7.31 13.83
N LYS A 259 27.00 6.57 14.93
CA LYS A 259 28.11 5.62 15.15
C LYS A 259 28.36 4.62 14.02
N TRP A 260 27.33 4.30 13.23
CA TRP A 260 27.35 3.25 12.21
C TRP A 260 27.12 3.77 10.78
N HIS A 261 27.05 5.09 10.60
CA HIS A 261 26.81 5.70 9.30
C HIS A 261 27.96 6.64 8.93
N ALA A 262 28.31 6.65 7.64
CA ALA A 262 29.20 7.65 7.10
C ALA A 262 28.66 9.07 7.44
N PRO A 263 29.54 10.03 7.77
CA PRO A 263 29.14 11.42 7.94
C PRO A 263 28.35 11.88 6.72
N SER A 264 27.20 12.49 6.97
CA SER A 264 26.32 13.00 5.92
C SER A 264 25.76 14.34 6.34
N ARG A 265 25.22 15.08 5.38
CA ARG A 265 24.47 16.31 5.57
C ARG A 265 23.07 16.15 5.01
N LEU A 266 22.18 17.04 5.43
CA LEU A 266 20.82 17.10 4.92
C LEU A 266 20.70 18.29 3.98
N LEU A 267 20.46 18.02 2.70
CA LEU A 267 20.04 19.03 1.74
C LEU A 267 18.51 19.08 1.73
N LEU A 268 17.93 20.17 2.21
CA LEU A 268 16.51 20.45 2.12
C LEU A 268 16.23 21.27 0.86
N ALA A 269 15.25 20.83 0.08
CA ALA A 269 14.85 21.47 -1.16
C ALA A 269 13.32 21.41 -1.35
N VAL A 270 12.82 22.24 -2.26
CA VAL A 270 11.38 22.34 -2.56
C VAL A 270 11.12 21.69 -3.91
N ASN A 271 10.07 20.86 -3.99
CA ASN A 271 9.70 20.21 -5.25
C ASN A 271 9.36 21.26 -6.32
N GLY A 272 9.78 21.02 -7.56
CA GLY A 272 9.49 21.90 -8.70
C GLY A 272 8.01 21.82 -9.11
N SER A 273 7.41 20.65 -8.93
CA SER A 273 5.99 20.41 -9.19
C SER A 273 5.12 20.97 -8.07
N VAL A 274 3.99 21.56 -8.46
CA VAL A 274 2.96 22.06 -7.55
C VAL A 274 1.96 20.92 -7.33
N GLU A 275 1.61 20.66 -6.07
CA GLU A 275 0.60 19.69 -5.68
C GLU A 275 -0.80 20.16 -6.11
N ARG A 276 -1.81 19.29 -6.10
CA ARG A 276 -3.18 19.64 -6.52
C ARG A 276 -3.79 20.79 -5.71
N ASP A 277 -3.38 20.94 -4.46
CA ASP A 277 -3.81 21.99 -3.54
C ASP A 277 -3.04 23.32 -3.71
N GLY A 278 -2.13 23.40 -4.68
CA GLY A 278 -1.32 24.59 -4.94
C GLY A 278 -0.06 24.70 -4.07
N THR A 279 0.16 23.77 -3.13
CA THR A 279 1.36 23.77 -2.29
C THR A 279 2.54 23.10 -3.00
N ARG A 280 3.74 23.24 -2.42
CA ARG A 280 4.93 22.51 -2.86
C ARG A 280 5.54 21.76 -1.69
N ARG A 281 5.73 20.46 -1.85
CA ARG A 281 6.38 19.64 -0.82
C ARG A 281 7.85 20.00 -0.69
N ARG A 282 8.35 19.91 0.54
CA ARG A 282 9.78 19.94 0.85
C ARG A 282 10.30 18.51 0.92
N TYR A 283 11.49 18.28 0.38
CA TYR A 283 12.17 16.99 0.42
C TYR A 283 13.58 17.17 0.97
N GLY A 284 14.05 16.15 1.69
CA GLY A 284 15.38 16.13 2.27
C GLY A 284 16.20 15.00 1.70
N LEU A 285 17.38 15.32 1.20
CA LEU A 285 18.33 14.39 0.64
C LEU A 285 19.51 14.26 1.59
N ARG A 286 19.93 13.01 1.89
CA ARG A 286 21.22 12.77 2.53
C ARG A 286 22.31 12.89 1.49
N VAL A 287 23.27 13.77 1.73
CA VAL A 287 24.42 14.05 0.86
C VAL A 287 25.72 13.82 1.62
N PRO A 288 26.85 13.55 0.93
CA PRO A 288 28.16 13.44 1.56
C PRO A 288 28.53 14.67 2.39
N ALA A 289 29.19 14.45 3.53
CA ALA A 289 29.57 15.53 4.44
C ALA A 289 30.71 16.44 3.93
N GLU A 290 31.32 16.13 2.78
CA GLU A 290 32.37 16.97 2.17
C GLU A 290 31.82 18.23 1.47
N TYR A 291 30.52 18.27 1.14
CA TYR A 291 29.93 19.40 0.41
C TYR A 291 29.44 20.50 1.35
N ASP A 292 30.17 21.61 1.46
CA ASP A 292 29.81 22.76 2.34
C ASP A 292 28.78 23.73 1.73
N HIS A 293 28.51 23.61 0.43
CA HIS A 293 27.62 24.51 -0.31
C HIS A 293 26.40 23.75 -0.88
N PRO A 294 25.17 24.32 -0.83
CA PRO A 294 23.96 23.58 -1.21
C PRO A 294 23.91 23.24 -2.70
N LEU A 295 24.51 24.06 -3.57
CA LEU A 295 24.59 23.79 -5.02
C LEU A 295 25.49 22.59 -5.34
N ASP A 296 26.58 22.40 -4.61
CA ASP A 296 27.47 21.24 -4.82
C ASP A 296 26.78 19.96 -4.33
N ALA A 297 26.12 20.04 -3.16
CA ALA A 297 25.30 18.96 -2.63
C ALA A 297 24.16 18.57 -3.59
N ALA A 298 23.45 19.56 -4.14
CA ALA A 298 22.40 19.34 -5.12
C ALA A 298 22.96 18.74 -6.40
N GLY A 299 24.05 19.31 -6.95
CA GLY A 299 24.74 18.78 -8.13
C GLY A 299 25.12 17.31 -7.98
N TRP A 300 25.72 16.93 -6.85
CA TRP A 300 26.09 15.53 -6.56
C TRP A 300 24.89 14.58 -6.68
N SER A 301 23.72 14.98 -6.18
CA SER A 301 22.51 14.13 -6.25
C SER A 301 22.03 13.86 -7.69
N TYR A 302 22.43 14.71 -8.64
CA TYR A 302 22.17 14.56 -10.08
C TYR A 302 23.38 14.03 -10.88
N GLY A 303 24.50 13.70 -10.23
CA GLY A 303 25.75 13.32 -10.91
C GLY A 303 26.42 14.50 -11.64
N LEU A 304 26.21 15.73 -11.17
CA LEU A 304 26.75 16.97 -11.72
C LEU A 304 27.70 17.65 -10.73
N THR A 305 28.55 18.56 -11.20
CA THR A 305 29.24 19.52 -10.33
C THR A 305 28.29 20.65 -9.91
N GLY A 306 28.56 21.35 -8.81
CA GLY A 306 27.75 22.50 -8.42
C GLY A 306 27.73 23.61 -9.47
N ALA A 307 28.84 23.83 -10.19
CA ALA A 307 28.89 24.79 -11.29
C ALA A 307 28.01 24.38 -12.49
N GLN A 308 27.86 23.08 -12.76
CA GLN A 308 26.92 22.57 -13.77
C GLN A 308 25.47 22.70 -13.29
N TYR A 309 25.21 22.32 -12.02
CA TYR A 309 23.90 22.45 -11.41
C TYR A 309 23.41 23.90 -11.37
N ALA A 310 24.31 24.86 -11.08
CA ALA A 310 24.02 26.30 -11.09
C ALA A 310 23.51 26.84 -12.43
N ARG A 311 23.74 26.11 -13.54
CA ARG A 311 23.29 26.47 -14.88
C ARG A 311 21.98 25.79 -15.28
N LEU A 312 21.43 24.92 -14.43
CA LEU A 312 20.12 24.32 -14.69
C LEU A 312 19.08 25.43 -14.79
N GLN A 313 18.29 25.37 -15.85
CA GLN A 313 17.06 26.11 -15.97
C GLN A 313 15.94 25.09 -15.94
N ARG A 314 14.85 25.41 -15.23
CA ARG A 314 13.64 24.59 -15.23
C ARG A 314 13.26 24.29 -16.69
N ARG A 315 13.19 23.01 -17.07
CA ARG A 315 12.49 22.62 -18.30
C ARG A 315 11.03 23.04 -18.09
N THR A 316 10.60 24.04 -18.85
CA THR A 316 9.21 24.50 -18.92
C THR A 316 8.31 23.38 -19.41
#